data_AF-A0A8J2QE82-F1
#
_entry.id   AF-A0A8J2QE82-F1
#
_cell.length_a   1.000
_cell.length_b   1.000
_cell.length_c   1.000
_cell.angle_alpha   90.00
_cell.angle_beta   90.00
_cell.angle_gamma   90.00
#
_symmetry.space_group_name_H-M   'P 1'
#
loop_
_entity.id
_entity.type
_entity.pdbx_description
1 polymer ?
#
loop_
_entity_poly.entity_id
_entity_poly.type
_entity_poly.pdbx_seq_one_letter_code
_entity_poly.pdbx_strand_id
1 'polypeptide(L)'
;MLKLWLGLALTADSSALFRDRNSFGMNLKRPSELYKHLRVSKRHILGKSHDDVVTSLPKDNDAPELESRLQFHKQFMIGAQNNRVGLGSSRKVQDTDILKSFIRQDENDKYKIHAMSLEMQNDWLDIGDFCIPLALKWRTLIHDWSPALLKFYLNAFQMTLPDQSNLVRWGKGTKKTCYICGKAVGTAKHLLVGCKVLLDSGQYSRRHDRVLEIIREAVSLSVARAQREITTNERSIGFVREGTRAIKSNVKPYSILKAASDWTIMMDTYEKQYKIPEDICASASRPDIFLYSRILKRVVMIELTVPWETNIPKDHAIKVNKYYELTNELTRNRFVVDLYAVEVGARGITAKSLYNLLKDLGLSRTNINSFLERTSKAALVGSFQIWLGRERNLDSGGERITRVS
;
A
#
# COMPACT_ATOMS: atom_id res chain seq x y z
N MET A 1 20.10 -4.95 -18.77
CA MET A 1 19.05 -5.87 -19.27
C MET A 1 17.71 -5.69 -18.55
N LEU A 2 17.59 -5.93 -17.23
CA LEU A 2 16.29 -5.83 -16.52
C LEU A 2 15.64 -4.44 -16.52
N LYS A 3 16.42 -3.36 -16.34
CA LYS A 3 15.90 -1.98 -16.44
C LYS A 3 15.24 -1.72 -17.78
N LEU A 4 15.89 -2.13 -18.87
CA LEU A 4 15.38 -1.97 -20.23
C LEU A 4 14.10 -2.77 -20.44
N TRP A 5 14.07 -4.03 -20.00
CA TRP A 5 12.89 -4.90 -20.10
C TRP A 5 11.67 -4.31 -19.37
N LEU A 6 11.88 -3.69 -18.21
CA LEU A 6 10.83 -3.02 -17.42
C LEU A 6 10.53 -1.58 -17.87
N GLY A 7 11.24 -1.05 -18.86
CA GLY A 7 11.11 0.33 -19.31
C GLY A 7 11.52 1.38 -18.27
N LEU A 8 12.38 1.03 -17.32
CA LEU A 8 12.94 1.97 -16.35
C LEU A 8 13.87 2.98 -17.04
N ALA A 9 13.81 4.23 -16.61
CA ALA A 9 14.76 5.25 -17.02
C ALA A 9 16.20 4.82 -16.70
N LEU A 10 17.16 5.27 -17.51
CA LEU A 10 18.58 4.97 -17.31
C LEU A 10 19.05 5.40 -15.90
N THR A 11 18.58 6.57 -15.48
CA THR A 11 18.87 7.22 -14.19
C THR A 11 18.09 6.64 -13.02
N ALA A 12 17.13 5.74 -13.24
CA ALA A 12 16.38 5.12 -12.14
C ALA A 12 17.33 4.28 -11.28
N ASP A 13 17.14 4.27 -9.96
CA ASP A 13 17.91 3.44 -9.05
C ASP A 13 17.62 1.95 -9.33
N SER A 14 18.68 1.19 -9.57
CA SER A 14 18.58 -0.25 -9.80
C SER A 14 18.11 -1.02 -8.56
N SER A 15 18.29 -0.45 -7.36
CA SER A 15 17.92 -1.09 -6.10
C SER A 15 16.41 -1.38 -6.03
N ALA A 16 15.56 -0.58 -6.69
CA ALA A 16 14.10 -0.78 -6.69
C ALA A 16 13.68 -2.18 -7.17
N LEU A 17 14.49 -2.82 -8.01
CA LEU A 17 14.26 -4.18 -8.49
C LEU A 17 14.55 -5.23 -7.41
N PHE A 18 15.56 -4.99 -6.57
CA PHE A 18 16.14 -5.98 -5.68
C PHE A 18 15.84 -5.76 -4.20
N ARG A 19 15.46 -4.54 -3.78
CA ARG A 19 15.02 -4.23 -2.42
C ARG A 19 13.88 -5.14 -2.00
N ASP A 20 13.80 -5.41 -0.70
CA ASP A 20 12.68 -6.16 -0.14
C ASP A 20 11.35 -5.43 -0.31
N ARG A 21 10.26 -6.16 -0.11
CA ARG A 21 8.92 -5.57 -0.23
C ARG A 21 8.68 -4.52 0.84
N ASN A 22 9.19 -4.71 2.05
CA ASN A 22 9.00 -3.76 3.14
C ASN A 22 9.68 -2.41 2.87
N SER A 23 10.76 -2.42 2.09
CA SER A 23 11.43 -1.24 1.53
C SER A 23 10.87 -0.85 0.15
N PHE A 24 9.63 -1.20 -0.17
CA PHE A 24 8.94 -0.84 -1.42
C PHE A 24 9.66 -1.29 -2.71
N GLY A 25 10.46 -2.34 -2.64
CA GLY A 25 11.12 -2.96 -3.80
C GLY A 25 10.30 -4.09 -4.43
N MET A 26 10.69 -4.50 -5.64
CA MET A 26 10.09 -5.64 -6.34
C MET A 26 10.50 -7.00 -5.75
N ASN A 27 11.51 -7.02 -4.88
CA ASN A 27 12.03 -8.24 -4.25
C ASN A 27 12.47 -9.31 -5.26
N LEU A 28 13.04 -8.88 -6.40
CA LEU A 28 13.71 -9.78 -7.33
C LEU A 28 15.04 -10.22 -6.70
N LYS A 29 15.42 -11.47 -6.94
CA LYS A 29 16.68 -12.00 -6.43
C LYS A 29 17.82 -11.55 -7.32
N ARG A 30 18.79 -10.84 -6.74
CA ARG A 30 20.00 -10.43 -7.47
C ARG A 30 20.93 -11.64 -7.65
N PRO A 31 21.50 -11.90 -8.84
CA PRO A 31 22.41 -13.03 -9.04
C PRO A 31 23.60 -13.06 -8.07
N SER A 32 24.16 -11.89 -7.74
CA SER A 32 25.24 -11.78 -6.75
C SER A 32 24.82 -12.16 -5.34
N GLU A 33 23.57 -11.85 -4.94
CA GLU A 33 23.00 -12.24 -3.65
C GLU A 33 22.77 -13.75 -3.61
N LEU A 34 22.21 -14.33 -4.69
CA LEU A 34 22.03 -15.78 -4.82
C LEU A 34 23.36 -16.52 -4.73
N TYR A 35 24.40 -16.01 -5.37
CA TYR A 35 25.74 -16.59 -5.32
C TYR A 35 26.30 -16.59 -3.88
N LYS A 36 26.14 -15.48 -3.15
CA LYS A 36 26.50 -15.40 -1.71
C LYS A 36 25.71 -16.40 -0.87
N HIS A 37 24.39 -16.51 -1.08
CA HIS A 37 23.55 -17.49 -0.40
C HIS A 37 24.05 -18.92 -0.59
N LEU A 38 24.42 -19.27 -1.84
CA LEU A 38 24.93 -20.61 -2.16
C LEU A 38 26.27 -20.88 -1.48
N ARG A 39 27.22 -19.93 -1.52
CA ARG A 39 28.54 -20.08 -0.87
C ARG A 39 28.42 -20.28 0.63
N VAL A 40 27.65 -19.41 1.29
CA VAL A 40 27.48 -19.46 2.75
C VAL A 40 26.71 -20.71 3.18
N SER A 41 25.67 -21.11 2.44
CA SER A 41 24.95 -22.36 2.73
C SER A 41 25.83 -23.58 2.55
N LYS A 42 26.58 -23.65 1.43
CA LYS A 42 27.52 -24.73 1.15
C LYS A 42 28.55 -24.85 2.26
N ARG A 43 29.22 -23.74 2.61
CA ARG A 43 30.22 -23.72 3.68
C ARG A 43 29.65 -24.21 5.01
N HIS A 44 28.48 -23.71 5.42
CA HIS A 44 27.86 -24.10 6.67
C HIS A 44 27.51 -25.59 6.72
N ILE A 45 27.04 -26.16 5.60
CA ILE A 45 26.71 -27.59 5.50
C ILE A 45 28.00 -28.42 5.56
N LEU A 46 29.03 -28.07 4.79
CA LEU A 46 30.31 -28.81 4.78
C LEU A 46 31.02 -28.74 6.13
N GLY A 47 30.97 -27.58 6.80
CA GLY A 47 31.56 -27.39 8.14
C GLY A 47 30.87 -28.19 9.26
N LYS A 48 29.67 -28.73 9.01
CA LYS A 48 28.94 -29.62 9.93
C LYS A 48 28.97 -31.08 9.50
N SER A 49 29.74 -31.41 8.47
CA SER A 49 29.93 -32.80 8.06
C SER A 49 30.57 -33.61 9.19
N HIS A 50 30.20 -34.88 9.31
CA HIS A 50 30.86 -35.84 10.19
C HIS A 50 32.15 -36.43 9.56
N ASP A 51 32.41 -36.08 8.29
CA ASP A 51 33.59 -36.53 7.55
C ASP A 51 34.72 -35.48 7.63
N ASP A 52 35.86 -35.89 8.17
CA ASP A 52 37.05 -35.05 8.37
C ASP A 52 37.67 -34.56 7.05
N VAL A 53 37.53 -35.33 5.96
CA VAL A 53 37.97 -34.92 4.63
C VAL A 53 37.10 -33.77 4.12
N VAL A 54 35.81 -33.79 4.46
CA VAL A 54 34.87 -32.74 4.05
C VAL A 54 35.05 -31.45 4.86
N THR A 55 35.31 -31.56 6.17
CA THR A 55 35.48 -30.40 7.05
C THR A 55 36.83 -29.68 6.85
N SER A 56 37.83 -30.37 6.30
CA SER A 56 39.18 -29.85 5.98
C SER A 56 39.28 -29.14 4.61
N LEU A 57 38.22 -29.18 3.78
CA LEU A 57 38.21 -28.47 2.51
C LEU A 57 38.41 -26.94 2.68
N PRO A 58 39.08 -26.26 1.72
CA PRO A 58 39.27 -24.82 1.75
C PRO A 58 37.95 -24.06 1.90
N LYS A 59 37.95 -23.12 2.83
CA LYS A 59 36.78 -22.42 3.34
C LYS A 59 36.81 -20.98 2.85
N ASP A 60 35.71 -20.50 2.26
CA ASP A 60 35.59 -19.14 1.71
C ASP A 60 35.80 -18.05 2.78
N ASN A 61 36.63 -17.04 2.50
CA ASN A 61 37.05 -16.00 3.46
C ASN A 61 35.91 -15.07 3.97
N ASP A 62 34.80 -14.94 3.23
CA ASP A 62 33.71 -13.98 3.53
C ASP A 62 32.75 -14.42 4.66
N ALA A 63 32.98 -15.60 5.24
CA ALA A 63 32.00 -16.29 6.09
C ALA A 63 32.20 -16.27 7.62
N PRO A 64 33.40 -15.98 8.20
CA PRO A 64 33.57 -15.99 9.66
C PRO A 64 32.60 -15.05 10.40
N GLU A 65 32.37 -13.84 9.88
CA GLU A 65 31.47 -12.86 10.49
C GLU A 65 30.02 -13.38 10.56
N LEU A 66 29.53 -14.00 9.48
CA LEU A 66 28.17 -14.55 9.41
C LEU A 66 27.99 -15.75 10.34
N GLU A 67 29.03 -16.58 10.48
CA GLU A 67 29.04 -17.71 11.43
C GLU A 67 29.00 -17.20 12.89
N SER A 68 29.75 -16.16 13.23
CA SER A 68 29.69 -15.51 14.55
C SER A 68 28.32 -14.87 14.81
N ARG A 69 27.73 -14.19 13.83
CA ARG A 69 26.36 -13.63 13.92
C ARG A 69 25.31 -14.72 14.13
N LEU A 70 25.46 -15.87 13.47
CA LEU A 70 24.58 -17.03 13.68
C LEU A 70 24.72 -17.56 15.11
N GLN A 71 25.94 -17.71 15.64
CA GLN A 71 26.16 -18.14 17.02
C GLN A 71 25.50 -17.20 18.02
N PHE A 72 25.69 -15.89 17.85
CA PHE A 72 25.03 -14.86 18.66
C PHE A 72 23.50 -14.98 18.58
N HIS A 73 22.94 -15.07 17.36
CA HIS A 73 21.50 -15.22 17.16
C HIS A 73 20.96 -16.48 17.84
N LYS A 74 21.70 -17.58 17.81
CA LYS A 74 21.33 -18.80 18.52
C LYS A 74 21.28 -18.62 20.03
N GLN A 75 22.27 -17.94 20.57
CA GLN A 75 22.40 -17.75 22.00
C GLN A 75 21.35 -16.79 22.56
N PHE A 76 20.99 -15.74 21.81
CA PHE A 76 20.18 -14.64 22.34
C PHE A 76 18.81 -14.46 21.67
N MET A 77 18.63 -14.89 20.42
CA MET A 77 17.46 -14.53 19.61
C MET A 77 16.50 -15.70 19.31
N ILE A 78 16.86 -16.96 19.59
CA ILE A 78 15.96 -18.12 19.36
C ILE A 78 14.62 -17.99 20.12
N GLY A 79 14.59 -17.25 21.23
CA GLY A 79 13.38 -16.95 21.99
C GLY A 79 12.53 -15.78 21.46
N ALA A 80 13.08 -14.94 20.57
CA ALA A 80 12.40 -13.78 20.02
C ALA A 80 11.56 -14.19 18.80
N GLN A 81 10.24 -14.32 18.98
CA GLN A 81 9.31 -14.70 17.92
C GLN A 81 8.81 -13.48 17.13
N ASN A 82 8.98 -13.52 15.81
CA ASN A 82 8.43 -12.50 14.89
C ASN A 82 7.06 -12.88 14.29
N ASN A 83 6.50 -14.05 14.66
CA ASN A 83 5.26 -14.59 14.10
C ASN A 83 4.19 -14.79 15.18
N ARG A 84 2.91 -14.82 14.77
CA ARG A 84 1.73 -14.96 15.64
C ARG A 84 1.48 -16.37 16.22
N VAL A 85 2.49 -17.23 16.26
CA VAL A 85 2.32 -18.66 16.63
C VAL A 85 2.32 -18.88 18.15
N GLY A 86 2.60 -17.85 18.94
CA GLY A 86 2.60 -17.89 20.40
C GLY A 86 3.88 -18.47 20.98
N LEU A 87 4.24 -18.02 22.20
CA LEU A 87 5.43 -18.50 22.92
C LEU A 87 5.42 -20.04 22.98
N GLY A 88 6.54 -20.66 22.61
CA GLY A 88 6.73 -22.12 22.69
C GLY A 88 6.41 -22.89 21.39
N SER A 89 5.77 -22.28 20.39
CA SER A 89 5.58 -22.90 19.07
C SER A 89 6.56 -22.31 18.04
N SER A 90 7.78 -22.85 17.98
CA SER A 90 8.72 -22.50 16.90
C SER A 90 8.79 -23.64 15.88
N ARG A 91 8.67 -23.30 14.58
CA ARG A 91 9.25 -24.16 13.55
C ARG A 91 10.76 -24.09 13.74
N LYS A 92 11.44 -25.24 13.78
CA LYS A 92 12.91 -25.27 13.69
C LYS A 92 13.32 -24.58 12.38
N VAL A 93 13.82 -23.35 12.49
CA VAL A 93 14.38 -22.62 11.36
C VAL A 93 15.77 -23.19 11.10
N GLN A 94 16.09 -23.51 9.85
CA GLN A 94 17.42 -23.99 9.52
C GLN A 94 18.43 -22.86 9.64
N ASP A 95 19.61 -23.15 10.16
CA ASP A 95 20.72 -22.20 10.26
C ASP A 95 21.03 -21.50 8.92
N THR A 96 20.91 -22.23 7.81
CA THR A 96 21.13 -21.69 6.47
C THR A 96 20.12 -20.62 6.10
N ASP A 97 18.89 -20.68 6.62
CA ASP A 97 17.88 -19.65 6.37
C ASP A 97 18.12 -18.38 7.20
N ILE A 98 18.66 -18.54 8.41
CA ILE A 98 19.12 -17.42 9.25
C ILE A 98 20.33 -16.74 8.59
N LEU A 99 21.30 -17.51 8.09
CA LEU A 99 22.46 -16.96 7.38
C LEU A 99 22.04 -16.18 6.11
N LYS A 100 21.10 -16.72 5.33
CA LYS A 100 20.53 -16.02 4.16
C LYS A 100 19.81 -14.74 4.57
N SER A 101 19.11 -14.72 5.71
CA SER A 101 18.41 -13.52 6.17
C SER A 101 19.37 -12.40 6.56
N PHE A 102 20.54 -12.71 7.15
CA PHE A 102 21.60 -11.74 7.41
C PHE A 102 22.15 -11.13 6.12
N ILE A 103 22.49 -11.96 5.13
CA ILE A 103 22.95 -11.47 3.82
C ILE A 103 21.89 -10.55 3.20
N ARG A 104 20.62 -10.96 3.26
CA ARG A 104 19.51 -10.17 2.75
C ARG A 104 19.37 -8.83 3.49
N GLN A 105 19.57 -8.82 4.81
CA GLN A 105 19.53 -7.61 5.62
C GLN A 105 20.67 -6.66 5.22
N ASP A 106 21.90 -7.14 5.17
CA ASP A 106 23.08 -6.34 4.84
C ASP A 106 22.95 -5.72 3.43
N GLU A 107 22.42 -6.46 2.45
CA GLU A 107 22.17 -5.92 1.11
C GLU A 107 21.04 -4.87 1.11
N ASN A 108 19.97 -5.06 1.90
CA ASN A 108 18.93 -4.05 2.03
C ASN A 108 19.41 -2.77 2.73
N ASP A 109 20.27 -2.88 3.74
CA ASP A 109 20.83 -1.73 4.43
C ASP A 109 21.76 -0.93 3.52
N LYS A 110 22.54 -1.60 2.65
CA LYS A 110 23.28 -0.92 1.57
C LYS A 110 22.36 -0.14 0.63
N TYR A 111 21.20 -0.70 0.27
CA TYR A 111 20.23 0.02 -0.58
C TYR A 111 19.65 1.25 0.13
N LYS A 112 19.40 1.18 1.45
CA LYS A 112 18.95 2.34 2.23
C LYS A 112 20.02 3.43 2.27
N ILE A 113 21.27 3.08 2.60
CA ILE A 113 22.40 4.01 2.63
C ILE A 113 22.57 4.69 1.27
N HIS A 114 22.50 3.92 0.18
CA HIS A 114 22.56 4.49 -1.16
C HIS A 114 21.40 5.45 -1.42
N ALA A 115 20.16 5.08 -1.07
CA ALA A 115 19.02 5.96 -1.27
C ALA A 115 19.11 7.26 -0.47
N MET A 116 19.70 7.25 0.73
CA MET A 116 19.94 8.47 1.51
C MET A 116 20.84 9.48 0.79
N SER A 117 21.73 9.03 -0.10
CA SER A 117 22.57 9.93 -0.90
C SER A 117 21.88 10.44 -2.17
N LEU A 118 20.69 9.93 -2.51
CA LEU A 118 19.92 10.36 -3.68
C LEU A 118 18.96 11.48 -3.28
N GLU A 119 18.97 12.59 -4.03
CA GLU A 119 18.07 13.72 -3.78
C GLU A 119 16.60 13.42 -4.13
N MET A 120 16.36 12.58 -5.15
CA MET A 120 15.01 12.39 -5.73
C MET A 120 14.39 11.01 -5.51
N GLN A 121 15.19 9.98 -5.26
CA GLN A 121 14.74 8.58 -5.29
C GLN A 121 14.76 7.94 -3.89
N ASN A 122 14.49 8.77 -2.88
CA ASN A 122 14.61 8.43 -1.47
C ASN A 122 13.27 8.46 -0.70
N ASP A 123 12.18 8.99 -1.30
CA ASP A 123 10.82 9.07 -0.71
C ASP A 123 10.37 7.77 -0.02
N TRP A 124 10.82 6.61 -0.53
CA TRP A 124 10.43 5.31 0.00
C TRP A 124 10.97 5.03 1.42
N LEU A 125 12.00 5.74 1.86
CA LEU A 125 12.59 5.62 3.20
C LEU A 125 11.60 6.09 4.27
N ASP A 126 10.81 7.13 3.97
CA ASP A 126 9.96 7.80 4.96
C ASP A 126 8.53 7.27 4.95
N ILE A 127 8.05 6.77 3.81
CA ILE A 127 6.64 6.38 3.67
C ILE A 127 6.27 5.07 4.39
N GLY A 128 7.26 4.27 4.83
CA GLY A 128 7.02 2.98 5.50
C GLY A 128 6.21 3.06 6.79
N ASP A 129 6.22 4.22 7.44
CA ASP A 129 5.52 4.45 8.71
C ASP A 129 4.01 4.53 8.55
N PHE A 130 3.52 4.95 7.39
CA PHE A 130 2.09 5.15 7.13
C PHE A 130 1.57 4.45 5.87
N CYS A 131 2.44 3.94 5.00
CA CYS A 131 2.07 3.19 3.81
C CYS A 131 2.25 1.67 3.98
N ILE A 132 1.52 0.92 3.16
CA ILE A 132 1.66 -0.51 3.00
C ILE A 132 2.30 -0.77 1.64
N PRO A 133 3.40 -1.55 1.58
CA PRO A 133 4.01 -1.88 0.32
C PRO A 133 3.07 -2.63 -0.61
N LEU A 134 3.14 -2.29 -1.89
CA LEU A 134 2.35 -2.96 -2.90
C LEU A 134 2.78 -4.42 -3.04
N ALA A 135 1.81 -5.33 -2.88
CA ALA A 135 2.05 -6.76 -3.07
C ALA A 135 2.14 -7.12 -4.56
N LEU A 136 3.25 -6.74 -5.21
CA LEU A 136 3.55 -7.12 -6.59
C LEU A 136 3.79 -8.63 -6.68
N LYS A 137 2.73 -9.39 -6.95
CA LYS A 137 2.80 -10.82 -7.25
C LYS A 137 3.20 -10.98 -8.72
N TRP A 138 3.79 -12.12 -9.06
CA TRP A 138 4.10 -12.44 -10.47
C TRP A 138 2.88 -12.35 -11.37
N ARG A 139 1.70 -12.79 -10.88
CA ARG A 139 0.42 -12.61 -11.58
C ARG A 139 0.17 -11.15 -11.92
N THR A 140 0.36 -10.24 -10.97
CA THR A 140 0.15 -8.81 -11.16
C THR A 140 1.10 -8.23 -12.21
N LEU A 141 2.37 -8.62 -12.15
CA LEU A 141 3.42 -8.16 -13.08
C LEU A 141 3.25 -8.67 -14.51
N ILE A 142 2.74 -9.90 -14.67
CA ILE A 142 2.68 -10.58 -15.97
C ILE A 142 1.30 -10.44 -16.63
N HIS A 143 0.23 -10.50 -15.84
CA HIS A 143 -1.14 -10.62 -16.37
C HIS A 143 -2.04 -9.43 -16.01
N ASP A 144 -2.02 -8.96 -14.75
CA ASP A 144 -3.04 -8.00 -14.32
C ASP A 144 -2.75 -6.56 -14.77
N TRP A 145 -1.47 -6.21 -14.95
CA TRP A 145 -1.02 -4.88 -15.37
C TRP A 145 -0.49 -4.90 -16.80
N SER A 146 -0.84 -3.88 -17.58
CA SER A 146 -0.22 -3.71 -18.89
C SER A 146 1.25 -3.30 -18.73
N PRO A 147 2.12 -3.65 -19.71
CA PRO A 147 3.53 -3.22 -19.68
C PRO A 147 3.69 -1.70 -19.53
N ALA A 148 2.79 -0.92 -20.14
CA ALA A 148 2.80 0.54 -20.04
C ALA A 148 2.43 1.05 -18.64
N LEU A 149 1.45 0.42 -17.97
CA LEU A 149 1.08 0.75 -16.59
C LEU A 149 2.20 0.41 -15.61
N LEU A 150 2.84 -0.75 -15.80
CA LEU A 150 4.00 -1.16 -14.99
C LEU A 150 5.18 -0.20 -15.19
N LYS A 151 5.51 0.14 -16.44
CA LYS A 151 6.54 1.15 -16.77
C LYS A 151 6.22 2.49 -16.10
N PHE A 152 4.96 2.92 -16.15
CA PHE A 152 4.52 4.16 -15.50
C PHE A 152 4.72 4.09 -13.99
N TYR A 153 4.22 3.04 -13.32
CA TYR A 153 4.37 2.86 -11.87
C TYR A 153 5.83 2.92 -11.43
N LEU A 154 6.70 2.13 -12.08
CA LEU A 154 8.10 1.99 -11.68
C LEU A 154 8.87 3.31 -11.82
N ASN A 155 8.60 4.09 -12.87
CA ASN A 155 9.23 5.39 -13.06
C ASN A 155 8.56 6.49 -12.21
N ALA A 156 7.25 6.42 -11.97
CA ALA A 156 6.54 7.35 -11.10
C ALA A 156 7.04 7.24 -9.66
N PHE A 157 7.20 6.01 -9.16
CA PHE A 157 7.67 5.75 -7.82
C PHE A 157 9.12 6.18 -7.60
N GLN A 158 9.95 6.12 -8.64
CA GLN A 158 11.35 6.55 -8.61
C GLN A 158 11.56 7.99 -9.09
N MET A 159 10.50 8.79 -9.27
CA MET A 159 10.62 10.18 -9.72
C MET A 159 11.40 10.35 -11.03
N THR A 160 11.34 9.33 -11.90
CA THR A 160 12.07 9.25 -13.17
C THR A 160 11.14 9.23 -14.38
N LEU A 161 9.89 9.68 -14.21
CA LEU A 161 9.01 9.92 -15.35
C LEU A 161 9.58 11.04 -16.24
N PRO A 162 9.35 10.97 -17.58
CA PRO A 162 9.71 12.05 -18.50
C PRO A 162 8.76 13.25 -18.34
N ASP A 163 8.74 13.85 -17.15
CA ASP A 163 8.08 15.14 -16.88
C ASP A 163 8.97 16.31 -17.31
N GLN A 164 8.42 17.52 -17.36
CA GLN A 164 9.13 18.69 -17.90
C GLN A 164 10.40 19.01 -17.10
N SER A 165 10.36 18.83 -15.77
CA SER A 165 11.54 19.02 -14.94
C SER A 165 12.63 18.01 -15.27
N ASN A 166 12.28 16.73 -15.43
CA ASN A 166 13.20 15.66 -15.77
C ASN A 166 13.73 15.78 -17.20
N LEU A 167 12.88 16.14 -18.17
CA LEU A 167 13.29 16.33 -19.56
C LEU A 167 14.37 17.42 -19.68
N VAL A 168 14.21 18.55 -18.98
CA VAL A 168 15.24 19.58 -18.93
C VAL A 168 16.51 19.07 -18.22
N ARG A 169 16.36 18.35 -17.10
CA ARG A 169 17.50 17.74 -16.38
C ARG A 169 18.28 16.76 -17.27
N TRP A 170 17.61 16.07 -18.20
CA TRP A 170 18.25 15.12 -19.13
C TRP A 170 18.72 15.77 -20.44
N GLY A 171 18.66 17.10 -20.56
CA GLY A 171 19.04 17.81 -21.80
C GLY A 171 18.11 17.54 -22.98
N LYS A 172 16.89 17.04 -22.74
CA LYS A 172 15.88 16.71 -23.76
C LYS A 172 14.71 17.70 -23.80
N GLY A 173 14.76 18.76 -22.99
CA GLY A 173 13.72 19.78 -22.92
C GLY A 173 14.30 21.15 -22.61
N THR A 174 13.54 22.20 -22.96
CA THR A 174 13.98 23.60 -22.81
C THR A 174 13.26 24.33 -21.67
N LYS A 175 12.00 23.99 -21.38
CA LYS A 175 11.17 24.65 -20.36
C LYS A 175 10.76 23.68 -19.26
N LYS A 176 10.99 24.07 -18.00
CA LYS A 176 10.59 23.29 -16.81
C LYS A 176 9.15 23.53 -16.38
N THR A 177 8.45 24.48 -16.99
CA THR A 177 7.07 24.85 -16.64
C THR A 177 6.07 23.76 -17.04
N CYS A 178 5.05 23.53 -16.22
CA CYS A 178 3.97 22.59 -16.50
C CYS A 178 3.25 22.95 -17.80
N TYR A 179 3.14 22.00 -18.74
CA TYR A 179 2.44 22.23 -20.02
C TYR A 179 0.93 22.46 -19.87
N ILE A 180 0.34 22.09 -18.72
CA ILE A 180 -1.10 22.19 -18.53
C ILE A 180 -1.47 23.53 -17.89
N CYS A 181 -0.78 23.96 -16.84
CA CYS A 181 -1.11 25.20 -16.14
C CYS A 181 -0.21 26.38 -16.49
N GLY A 182 0.96 26.15 -17.10
CA GLY A 182 1.95 27.18 -17.42
C GLY A 182 2.62 27.88 -16.22
N LYS A 183 2.19 27.59 -14.98
CA LYS A 183 2.58 28.37 -13.78
C LYS A 183 3.68 27.72 -12.94
N ALA A 184 3.50 26.44 -12.59
CA ALA A 184 4.42 25.74 -11.69
C ALA A 184 5.45 24.90 -12.47
N VAL A 185 6.48 24.41 -11.76
CA VAL A 185 7.41 23.41 -12.29
C VAL A 185 6.64 22.12 -12.62
N GLY A 186 6.75 21.66 -13.87
CA GLY A 186 6.11 20.47 -14.40
C GLY A 186 6.79 19.19 -13.92
N THR A 187 6.68 18.90 -12.63
CA THR A 187 7.09 17.62 -12.04
C THR A 187 5.96 16.61 -12.11
N ALA A 188 6.26 15.32 -12.04
CA ALA A 188 5.25 14.27 -11.86
C ALA A 188 4.34 14.55 -10.63
N LYS A 189 4.91 15.00 -9.51
CA LYS A 189 4.14 15.39 -8.30
C LYS A 189 3.14 16.50 -8.61
N HIS A 190 3.56 17.55 -9.30
CA HIS A 190 2.65 18.63 -9.71
C HIS A 190 1.55 18.11 -10.65
N LEU A 191 1.89 17.36 -11.69
CA LEU A 191 0.91 16.86 -12.66
C LEU A 191 -0.11 15.90 -12.02
N LEU A 192 0.34 14.99 -11.17
CA LEU A 192 -0.53 13.95 -10.64
C LEU A 192 -1.40 14.40 -9.48
N VAL A 193 -0.99 15.40 -8.68
CA VAL A 193 -1.78 15.82 -7.50
C VAL A 193 -1.86 17.33 -7.27
N GLY A 194 -1.03 18.16 -7.92
CA GLY A 194 -0.86 19.57 -7.55
C GLY A 194 -1.29 20.59 -8.60
N CYS A 195 -1.74 20.17 -9.78
CA CYS A 195 -2.07 21.07 -10.88
C CYS A 195 -3.51 21.59 -10.74
N LYS A 196 -3.67 22.90 -10.54
CA LYS A 196 -4.97 23.56 -10.37
C LYS A 196 -5.89 23.38 -11.58
N VAL A 197 -5.36 23.46 -12.80
CA VAL A 197 -6.14 23.23 -14.03
C VAL A 197 -6.68 21.78 -14.09
N LEU A 198 -5.87 20.79 -13.67
CA LEU A 198 -6.33 19.39 -13.62
C LEU A 198 -7.34 19.15 -12.50
N LEU A 199 -7.19 19.84 -11.37
CA LEU A 199 -8.19 19.83 -10.30
C LEU A 199 -9.52 20.39 -10.80
N ASP A 200 -9.51 21.58 -11.39
CA ASP A 200 -10.73 22.28 -11.83
C ASP A 200 -11.43 21.58 -13.00
N SER A 201 -10.68 20.88 -13.85
CA SER A 201 -11.23 20.02 -14.91
C SER A 201 -11.85 18.69 -14.40
N GLY A 202 -11.81 18.43 -13.09
CA GLY A 202 -12.38 17.22 -12.48
C GLY A 202 -11.55 15.95 -12.68
N GLN A 203 -10.33 16.03 -13.21
CA GLN A 203 -9.49 14.85 -13.49
C GLN A 203 -9.06 14.14 -12.19
N TYR A 204 -8.79 14.90 -11.13
CA TYR A 204 -8.50 14.34 -9.81
C TYR A 204 -9.74 13.72 -9.17
N SER A 205 -10.92 14.35 -9.34
CA SER A 205 -12.20 13.81 -8.87
C SER A 205 -12.53 12.48 -9.56
N ARG A 206 -12.30 12.35 -10.87
CA ARG A 206 -12.48 11.06 -11.59
C ARG A 206 -11.59 9.94 -11.05
N ARG A 207 -10.33 10.24 -10.69
CA ARG A 207 -9.45 9.25 -10.04
C ARG A 207 -9.96 8.91 -8.64
N HIS A 208 -10.36 9.93 -7.89
CA HIS A 208 -10.89 9.79 -6.53
C HIS A 208 -12.13 8.89 -6.50
N ASP A 209 -13.14 9.20 -7.33
CA ASP A 209 -14.43 8.52 -7.30
C ASP A 209 -14.30 7.03 -7.66
N ARG A 210 -13.40 6.66 -8.57
CA ARG A 210 -13.08 5.25 -8.85
C ARG A 210 -12.53 4.49 -7.64
N VAL A 211 -11.74 5.15 -6.81
CA VAL A 211 -11.24 4.54 -5.57
C VAL A 211 -12.36 4.50 -4.54
N LEU A 212 -13.17 5.56 -4.45
CA LEU A 212 -14.29 5.67 -3.53
C LEU A 212 -15.36 4.59 -3.78
N GLU A 213 -15.67 4.29 -5.04
CA GLU A 213 -16.58 3.22 -5.43
C GLU A 213 -16.15 1.86 -4.86
N ILE A 214 -14.86 1.55 -4.90
CA ILE A 214 -14.31 0.31 -4.35
C ILE A 214 -14.41 0.29 -2.82
N ILE A 215 -14.21 1.43 -2.16
CA ILE A 215 -14.41 1.57 -0.71
C ILE A 215 -15.90 1.38 -0.36
N ARG A 216 -16.81 1.97 -1.13
CA ARG A 216 -18.27 1.78 -0.98
C ARG A 216 -18.66 0.31 -1.10
N GLU A 217 -18.07 -0.43 -2.03
CA GLU A 217 -18.29 -1.87 -2.14
C GLU A 217 -17.85 -2.62 -0.88
N ALA A 218 -16.68 -2.28 -0.33
CA ALA A 218 -16.18 -2.89 0.90
C ALA A 218 -17.12 -2.64 2.09
N VAL A 219 -17.59 -1.39 2.20
CA VAL A 219 -18.57 -0.98 3.20
C VAL A 219 -19.88 -1.75 3.02
N SER A 220 -20.39 -1.83 1.79
CA SER A 220 -21.64 -2.54 1.47
C SER A 220 -21.55 -4.03 1.78
N LEU A 221 -20.39 -4.65 1.51
CA LEU A 221 -20.13 -6.04 1.88
C LEU A 221 -20.20 -6.24 3.41
N SER A 222 -19.64 -5.31 4.19
CA SER A 222 -19.69 -5.39 5.65
C SER A 222 -21.10 -5.12 6.21
N VAL A 223 -21.85 -4.17 5.66
CA VAL A 223 -23.26 -3.94 6.01
C VAL A 223 -24.10 -5.20 5.73
N ALA A 224 -23.97 -5.79 4.55
CA ALA A 224 -24.70 -7.00 4.18
C ALA A 224 -24.37 -8.19 5.11
N ARG A 225 -23.12 -8.27 5.60
CA ARG A 225 -22.73 -9.27 6.61
C ARG A 225 -23.40 -9.01 7.95
N ALA A 226 -23.36 -7.78 8.45
CA ALA A 226 -23.99 -7.40 9.70
C ALA A 226 -25.51 -7.64 9.69
N GLN A 227 -26.18 -7.38 8.56
CA GLN A 227 -27.61 -7.67 8.40
C GLN A 227 -27.92 -9.17 8.40
N ARG A 228 -27.09 -10.02 7.78
CA ARG A 228 -27.26 -11.48 7.85
C ARG A 228 -27.12 -12.03 9.26
N GLU A 229 -26.29 -11.43 10.11
CA GLU A 229 -26.14 -11.88 11.49
C GLU A 229 -27.44 -11.80 12.29
N ILE A 230 -28.32 -10.84 11.96
CA ILE A 230 -29.67 -10.74 12.54
C ILE A 230 -30.45 -12.02 12.23
N THR A 231 -30.47 -12.43 10.96
CA THR A 231 -31.22 -13.62 10.53
C THR A 231 -30.68 -14.93 11.10
N THR A 232 -29.38 -15.02 11.38
CA THR A 232 -28.76 -16.27 11.87
C THR A 232 -28.70 -16.41 13.38
N ASN A 233 -28.79 -15.31 14.14
CA ASN A 233 -28.80 -15.38 15.61
C ASN A 233 -30.15 -15.84 16.19
N GLU A 234 -31.17 -15.97 15.34
CA GLU A 234 -32.38 -16.71 15.67
C GLU A 234 -32.09 -18.23 15.65
N ARG A 235 -31.59 -18.73 16.80
CA ARG A 235 -31.64 -20.12 17.26
C ARG A 235 -30.81 -21.17 16.49
N SER A 236 -29.63 -21.51 17.03
CA SER A 236 -29.21 -22.92 17.08
C SER A 236 -28.27 -23.19 18.26
N ILE A 237 -28.75 -23.90 19.27
CA ILE A 237 -27.86 -24.55 20.25
C ILE A 237 -27.28 -25.78 19.55
N GLY A 238 -25.97 -25.80 19.34
CA GLY A 238 -25.28 -26.97 18.78
C GLY A 238 -25.11 -28.04 19.84
N PHE A 239 -25.97 -29.07 19.84
CA PHE A 239 -25.78 -30.25 20.68
C PHE A 239 -24.56 -31.02 20.20
N VAL A 240 -23.65 -31.34 21.12
CA VAL A 240 -22.45 -32.16 20.86
C VAL A 240 -22.64 -33.50 21.57
N ARG A 241 -22.30 -34.61 20.91
CA ARG A 241 -22.45 -35.94 21.52
C ARG A 241 -21.51 -36.11 22.71
N GLU A 242 -21.95 -36.84 23.71
CA GLU A 242 -21.12 -37.25 24.85
C GLU A 242 -19.82 -37.91 24.34
N GLY A 243 -18.68 -37.52 24.93
CA GLY A 243 -17.35 -37.98 24.51
C GLY A 243 -16.73 -37.24 23.31
N THR A 244 -17.44 -36.34 22.63
CA THR A 244 -16.86 -35.51 21.55
C THR A 244 -16.53 -34.09 22.02
N ARG A 245 -15.32 -33.61 21.70
CA ARG A 245 -14.93 -32.22 21.97
C ARG A 245 -15.67 -31.28 21.01
N ALA A 246 -16.33 -30.27 21.56
CA ALA A 246 -16.89 -29.17 20.78
C ALA A 246 -15.80 -28.52 19.92
N ILE A 247 -16.05 -28.36 18.62
CA ILE A 247 -15.19 -27.54 17.77
C ILE A 247 -15.31 -26.11 18.30
N LYS A 248 -14.22 -25.58 18.87
CA LYS A 248 -14.17 -24.17 19.27
C LYS A 248 -14.43 -23.35 18.01
N SER A 249 -15.56 -22.65 17.96
CA SER A 249 -15.79 -21.67 16.91
C SER A 249 -14.71 -20.59 17.05
N ASN A 250 -14.08 -20.21 15.93
CA ASN A 250 -13.18 -19.08 15.95
C ASN A 250 -13.94 -17.86 16.47
N VAL A 251 -13.38 -17.18 17.47
CA VAL A 251 -13.93 -15.92 17.97
C VAL A 251 -14.15 -14.99 16.78
N LYS A 252 -15.37 -14.48 16.63
CA LYS A 252 -15.73 -13.61 15.51
C LYS A 252 -14.81 -12.38 15.52
N PRO A 253 -14.33 -11.93 14.36
CA PRO A 253 -13.59 -10.69 14.29
C PRO A 253 -14.49 -9.52 14.73
N TYR A 254 -13.92 -8.60 15.49
CA TYR A 254 -14.56 -7.33 15.83
C TYR A 254 -14.97 -6.58 14.56
N SER A 255 -16.14 -5.91 14.61
CA SER A 255 -16.65 -5.05 13.55
C SER A 255 -17.32 -3.82 14.17
N ILE A 256 -17.02 -2.63 13.64
CA ILE A 256 -17.73 -1.38 13.98
C ILE A 256 -19.17 -1.39 13.50
N LEU A 257 -19.44 -2.11 12.40
CA LEU A 257 -20.78 -2.34 11.88
C LEU A 257 -21.39 -3.53 12.64
N LYS A 258 -22.18 -3.20 13.65
CA LYS A 258 -22.96 -4.16 14.44
C LYS A 258 -24.23 -4.57 13.69
N ALA A 259 -24.79 -5.71 14.09
CA ALA A 259 -26.06 -6.21 13.59
C ALA A 259 -27.18 -5.17 13.77
N ALA A 260 -27.63 -4.57 12.66
CA ALA A 260 -28.80 -3.71 12.57
C ALA A 260 -29.39 -3.76 11.17
N SER A 261 -30.73 -3.66 11.07
CA SER A 261 -31.45 -3.77 9.80
C SER A 261 -31.46 -2.47 9.00
N ASP A 262 -31.22 -1.33 9.65
CA ASP A 262 -31.49 0.02 9.14
C ASP A 262 -30.26 0.80 8.66
N TRP A 263 -29.11 0.13 8.50
CA TRP A 263 -27.90 0.76 7.98
C TRP A 263 -28.16 1.42 6.63
N THR A 264 -27.97 2.74 6.57
CA THR A 264 -28.05 3.53 5.34
C THR A 264 -26.66 3.99 4.93
N ILE A 265 -26.33 3.91 3.63
CA ILE A 265 -25.03 4.33 3.07
C ILE A 265 -25.27 5.50 2.11
N MET A 266 -24.64 6.63 2.39
CA MET A 266 -24.60 7.81 1.52
C MET A 266 -23.18 7.96 0.97
N MET A 267 -23.05 8.41 -0.28
CA MET A 267 -21.76 8.62 -0.95
C MET A 267 -21.79 9.95 -1.70
N ASP A 268 -20.77 10.77 -1.50
CA ASP A 268 -20.51 12.01 -2.24
C ASP A 268 -19.61 11.67 -3.42
N THR A 269 -20.05 11.96 -4.63
CA THR A 269 -19.21 11.90 -5.83
C THR A 269 -19.27 13.22 -6.57
N TYR A 270 -18.40 13.38 -7.56
CA TYR A 270 -18.41 14.55 -8.42
C TYR A 270 -19.78 14.79 -9.09
N GLU A 271 -20.50 13.72 -9.43
CA GLU A 271 -21.80 13.79 -10.13
C GLU A 271 -23.00 13.81 -9.17
N LYS A 272 -22.84 13.28 -7.95
CA LYS A 272 -23.96 13.10 -7.02
C LYS A 272 -23.55 13.48 -5.60
N GLN A 273 -24.13 14.57 -5.14
CA GLN A 273 -23.97 15.05 -3.77
C GLN A 273 -25.18 14.66 -2.94
N TYR A 274 -24.95 14.31 -1.68
CA TYR A 274 -26.01 14.00 -0.73
C TYR A 274 -26.19 15.12 0.31
N LYS A 275 -27.29 15.05 1.06
CA LYS A 275 -27.52 15.87 2.26
C LYS A 275 -27.75 14.95 3.45
N ILE A 276 -27.07 15.21 4.56
CA ILE A 276 -27.31 14.47 5.80
C ILE A 276 -28.77 14.72 6.22
N PRO A 277 -29.55 13.67 6.58
CA PRO A 277 -30.92 13.87 7.05
C PRO A 277 -30.96 14.75 8.30
N GLU A 278 -31.91 15.69 8.34
CA GLU A 278 -32.01 16.69 9.42
C GLU A 278 -32.20 16.05 10.80
N ASP A 279 -32.87 14.89 10.87
CA ASP A 279 -33.07 14.14 12.11
C ASP A 279 -31.78 13.49 12.65
N ILE A 280 -30.75 13.38 11.82
CA ILE A 280 -29.41 12.91 12.22
C ILE A 280 -28.56 14.12 12.63
N CYS A 281 -28.40 15.09 11.73
CA CYS A 281 -27.62 16.30 11.95
C CYS A 281 -27.89 17.33 10.85
N ALA A 282 -28.22 18.57 11.23
CA ALA A 282 -28.44 19.68 10.30
C ALA A 282 -27.10 20.30 9.88
N SER A 283 -26.35 19.60 9.01
CA SER A 283 -25.03 20.04 8.55
C SER A 283 -24.91 20.08 7.03
N ALA A 284 -24.19 21.08 6.52
CA ALA A 284 -23.78 21.15 5.11
C ALA A 284 -22.53 20.31 4.79
N SER A 285 -21.90 19.73 5.81
CA SER A 285 -20.71 18.89 5.65
C SER A 285 -21.05 17.58 4.94
N ARG A 286 -20.15 17.13 4.06
CA ARG A 286 -20.32 15.91 3.27
C ARG A 286 -19.01 15.11 3.25
N PRO A 287 -18.80 14.23 4.24
CA PRO A 287 -17.81 13.16 4.10
C PRO A 287 -18.05 12.35 2.83
N ASP A 288 -16.99 11.81 2.21
CA ASP A 288 -17.13 11.07 0.95
C ASP A 288 -18.06 9.84 1.07
N ILE A 289 -18.04 9.14 2.20
CA ILE A 289 -19.06 8.15 2.56
C ILE A 289 -19.57 8.43 3.98
N PHE A 290 -20.88 8.43 4.13
CA PHE A 290 -21.57 8.61 5.41
C PHE A 290 -22.54 7.47 5.65
N LEU A 291 -22.30 6.70 6.71
CA LEU A 291 -23.16 5.63 7.16
C LEU A 291 -23.85 6.01 8.45
N TYR A 292 -25.10 5.61 8.59
CA TYR A 292 -25.78 5.71 9.88
C TYR A 292 -26.77 4.58 10.12
N SER A 293 -27.01 4.29 11.41
CA SER A 293 -28.11 3.47 11.91
C SER A 293 -28.80 4.28 13.01
N ARG A 294 -30.12 4.45 12.87
CA ARG A 294 -30.97 5.12 13.86
C ARG A 294 -31.22 4.22 15.06
N ILE A 295 -31.37 2.91 14.82
CA ILE A 295 -31.56 1.90 15.87
C ILE A 295 -30.35 1.85 16.79
N LEU A 296 -29.14 1.77 16.22
CA LEU A 296 -27.90 1.69 17.01
C LEU A 296 -27.41 3.05 17.52
N LYS A 297 -28.03 4.15 17.06
CA LYS A 297 -27.52 5.52 17.20
C LYS A 297 -26.02 5.56 16.90
N ARG A 298 -25.64 5.11 15.70
CA ARG A 298 -24.24 5.09 15.25
C ARG A 298 -24.08 5.76 13.89
N VAL A 299 -22.99 6.49 13.73
CA VAL A 299 -22.55 7.08 12.47
C VAL A 299 -21.11 6.65 12.19
N VAL A 300 -20.83 6.30 10.93
CA VAL A 300 -19.47 6.08 10.44
C VAL A 300 -19.23 7.03 9.27
N MET A 301 -18.20 7.86 9.37
CA MET A 301 -17.81 8.83 8.35
C MET A 301 -16.47 8.40 7.75
N ILE A 302 -16.38 8.36 6.44
CA ILE A 302 -15.15 8.02 5.72
C ILE A 302 -14.83 9.14 4.75
N GLU A 303 -13.66 9.73 4.88
CA GLU A 303 -13.11 10.72 3.94
C GLU A 303 -11.90 10.10 3.24
N LEU A 304 -11.98 9.99 1.92
CA LEU A 304 -10.91 9.52 1.07
C LEU A 304 -10.03 10.70 0.63
N THR A 305 -8.72 10.50 0.61
CA THR A 305 -7.79 11.40 -0.08
C THR A 305 -6.86 10.59 -0.97
N VAL A 306 -6.53 11.12 -2.16
CA VAL A 306 -5.58 10.50 -3.10
C VAL A 306 -4.33 11.39 -3.28
N PRO A 307 -3.42 11.44 -2.29
CA PRO A 307 -2.33 12.41 -2.25
C PRO A 307 -1.05 11.88 -2.90
N TRP A 308 -0.01 12.72 -2.96
CA TRP A 308 1.36 12.20 -3.05
C TRP A 308 1.72 11.58 -1.70
N GLU A 309 2.31 10.39 -1.68
CA GLU A 309 2.44 9.56 -0.48
C GLU A 309 3.11 10.31 0.69
N THR A 310 4.16 11.11 0.45
CA THR A 310 4.81 11.89 1.50
C THR A 310 3.94 12.97 2.14
N ASN A 311 2.80 13.32 1.52
CA ASN A 311 1.83 14.26 2.09
C ASN A 311 0.77 13.57 2.99
N ILE A 312 0.70 12.22 3.02
CA ILE A 312 -0.34 11.48 3.76
C ILE A 312 -0.50 11.97 5.21
N PRO A 313 0.55 12.10 6.03
CA PRO A 313 0.38 12.52 7.43
C PRO A 313 -0.25 13.90 7.57
N LYS A 314 0.14 14.84 6.70
CA LYS A 314 -0.38 16.20 6.68
C LYS A 314 -1.85 16.21 6.27
N ASP A 315 -2.18 15.55 5.17
CA ASP A 315 -3.53 15.54 4.62
C ASP A 315 -4.50 14.84 5.58
N HIS A 316 -4.06 13.75 6.22
CA HIS A 316 -4.82 13.05 7.26
C HIS A 316 -5.23 13.97 8.40
N ALA A 317 -4.27 14.71 8.98
CA ALA A 317 -4.53 15.64 10.08
C ALA A 317 -5.51 16.76 9.67
N ILE A 318 -5.36 17.31 8.46
CA ILE A 318 -6.27 18.33 7.92
C ILE A 318 -7.70 17.78 7.81
N LYS A 319 -7.87 16.55 7.29
CA LYS A 319 -9.18 15.95 7.09
C LYS A 319 -9.86 15.54 8.39
N VAL A 320 -9.11 15.06 9.37
CA VAL A 320 -9.64 14.79 10.72
C VAL A 320 -10.15 16.08 11.35
N ASN A 321 -9.35 17.16 11.31
CA ASN A 321 -9.74 18.45 11.87
C ASN A 321 -10.93 19.09 11.13
N LYS A 322 -11.04 18.90 9.80
CA LYS A 322 -12.16 19.40 8.99
C LYS A 322 -13.52 18.96 9.54
N TYR A 323 -13.62 17.75 10.08
CA TYR A 323 -14.88 17.18 10.55
C TYR A 323 -15.08 17.23 12.07
N TYR A 324 -14.17 17.89 12.80
CA TYR A 324 -14.23 17.98 14.26
C TYR A 324 -15.59 18.50 14.76
N GLU A 325 -16.07 19.61 14.22
CA GLU A 325 -17.37 20.18 14.61
C GLU A 325 -18.55 19.25 14.31
N LEU A 326 -18.56 18.60 13.13
CA LEU A 326 -19.60 17.64 12.77
C LEU A 326 -19.61 16.44 13.73
N THR A 327 -18.43 15.92 14.12
CA THR A 327 -18.36 14.80 15.09
C THR A 327 -18.88 15.20 16.46
N ASN A 328 -18.63 16.43 16.91
CA ASN A 328 -19.15 16.94 18.17
C ASN A 328 -20.68 17.09 18.13
N GLU A 329 -21.22 17.64 17.05
CA GLU A 329 -22.67 17.81 16.88
C GLU A 329 -23.41 16.46 16.84
N LEU A 330 -22.90 15.49 16.08
CA LEU A 330 -23.45 14.13 16.05
C LEU A 330 -23.42 13.46 17.42
N THR A 331 -22.35 13.67 18.19
CA THR A 331 -22.22 13.16 19.56
C THR A 331 -23.22 13.83 20.51
N ARG A 332 -23.45 15.15 20.38
CA ARG A 332 -24.53 15.87 21.10
C ARG A 332 -25.91 15.32 20.74
N ASN A 333 -26.11 14.90 19.48
CA ASN A 333 -27.31 14.21 19.01
C ASN A 333 -27.36 12.72 19.43
N ARG A 334 -26.52 12.31 20.39
CA ARG A 334 -26.46 10.98 21.00
C ARG A 334 -26.05 9.86 20.05
N PHE A 335 -25.36 10.18 18.95
CA PHE A 335 -24.76 9.16 18.10
C PHE A 335 -23.36 8.78 18.60
N VAL A 336 -23.01 7.50 18.50
CA VAL A 336 -21.61 7.05 18.53
C VAL A 336 -21.01 7.30 17.15
N VAL A 337 -19.91 8.03 17.08
CA VAL A 337 -19.32 8.49 15.82
C VAL A 337 -17.94 7.87 15.62
N ASP A 338 -17.74 7.20 14.48
CA ASP A 338 -16.44 6.72 14.04
C ASP A 338 -16.03 7.49 12.77
N LEU A 339 -14.94 8.28 12.84
CA LEU A 339 -14.40 9.04 11.70
C LEU A 339 -13.12 8.36 11.18
N TYR A 340 -13.09 8.09 9.89
CA TYR A 340 -11.95 7.54 9.17
C TYR A 340 -11.51 8.48 8.04
N ALA A 341 -10.41 9.20 8.24
CA ALA A 341 -9.64 9.74 7.12
C ALA A 341 -8.77 8.61 6.55
N VAL A 342 -8.95 8.28 5.27
CA VAL A 342 -8.25 7.19 4.59
C VAL A 342 -7.54 7.68 3.34
N GLU A 343 -6.35 7.15 3.10
CA GLU A 343 -5.50 7.61 2.01
C GLU A 343 -5.09 6.46 1.08
N VAL A 344 -5.09 6.77 -0.22
CA VAL A 344 -4.47 5.92 -1.24
C VAL A 344 -3.58 6.82 -2.07
N GLY A 345 -2.28 6.59 -2.07
CA GLY A 345 -1.34 7.40 -2.80
C GLY A 345 -1.60 7.39 -4.32
N ALA A 346 -1.37 8.53 -4.96
CA ALA A 346 -1.56 8.70 -6.39
C ALA A 346 -0.66 7.79 -7.24
N ARG A 347 0.43 7.25 -6.68
CA ARG A 347 1.26 6.23 -7.34
C ARG A 347 0.77 4.81 -7.09
N GLY A 348 -0.40 4.63 -6.47
CA GLY A 348 -1.01 3.34 -6.18
C GLY A 348 -0.52 2.70 -4.89
N ILE A 349 0.17 3.42 -4.00
CA ILE A 349 0.57 2.89 -2.70
C ILE A 349 -0.56 3.11 -1.69
N THR A 350 -1.03 2.07 -1.02
CA THR A 350 -2.13 2.18 -0.04
C THR A 350 -1.61 2.58 1.34
N ALA A 351 -2.39 3.36 2.09
CA ALA A 351 -2.05 3.73 3.46
C ALA A 351 -2.52 2.69 4.48
N LYS A 352 -1.89 2.70 5.67
CA LYS A 352 -2.30 1.90 6.83
C LYS A 352 -3.68 2.32 7.35
N SER A 353 -4.09 3.57 7.16
CA SER A 353 -5.44 4.09 7.49
C SER A 353 -6.54 3.29 6.77
N LEU A 354 -6.39 3.05 5.46
CA LEU A 354 -7.34 2.24 4.70
C LEU A 354 -7.37 0.78 5.19
N TYR A 355 -6.21 0.20 5.51
CA TYR A 355 -6.16 -1.14 6.10
C TYR A 355 -6.90 -1.21 7.44
N ASN A 356 -6.71 -0.20 8.29
CA ASN A 356 -7.38 -0.12 9.59
C ASN A 356 -8.90 0.00 9.42
N LEU A 357 -9.38 0.87 8.52
CA LEU A 357 -10.81 0.93 8.16
C LEU A 357 -11.34 -0.46 7.74
N LEU A 358 -10.69 -1.13 6.79
CA LEU A 358 -11.15 -2.42 6.29
C LEU A 358 -11.14 -3.52 7.36
N LYS A 359 -10.17 -3.45 8.28
CA LYS A 359 -10.10 -4.34 9.45
C LYS A 359 -11.24 -4.06 10.43
N ASP A 360 -11.51 -2.79 10.73
CA ASP A 360 -12.55 -2.35 11.64
C ASP A 360 -13.95 -2.59 11.07
N LEU A 361 -14.10 -2.63 9.75
CA LEU A 361 -15.29 -3.12 9.04
C LEU A 361 -15.48 -4.66 9.15
N GLY A 362 -14.63 -5.37 9.91
CA GLY A 362 -14.75 -6.81 10.14
C GLY A 362 -14.42 -7.69 8.93
N LEU A 363 -13.67 -7.17 7.95
CA LEU A 363 -13.34 -7.94 6.74
C LEU A 363 -12.23 -8.96 7.03
N SER A 364 -12.30 -10.10 6.33
CA SER A 364 -11.25 -11.13 6.41
C SER A 364 -9.97 -10.64 5.74
N ARG A 365 -8.82 -11.21 6.12
CA ARG A 365 -7.52 -10.83 5.53
C ARG A 365 -7.50 -10.96 4.00
N THR A 366 -8.19 -11.97 3.45
CA THR A 366 -8.33 -12.16 2.00
C THR A 366 -9.09 -11.00 1.35
N ASN A 367 -10.21 -10.58 1.93
CA ASN A 367 -10.98 -9.44 1.44
C ASN A 367 -10.20 -8.14 1.57
N ILE A 368 -9.54 -7.91 2.71
CA ILE A 368 -8.72 -6.72 2.93
C ILE A 368 -7.64 -6.62 1.84
N ASN A 369 -6.89 -7.70 1.61
CA ASN A 369 -5.85 -7.72 0.57
C ASN A 369 -6.44 -7.44 -0.83
N SER A 370 -7.62 -8.00 -1.13
CA SER A 370 -8.31 -7.76 -2.42
C SER A 370 -8.70 -6.29 -2.59
N PHE A 371 -9.33 -5.67 -1.59
CA PHE A 371 -9.71 -4.25 -1.65
C PHE A 371 -8.49 -3.32 -1.71
N LEU A 372 -7.41 -3.61 -0.98
CA LEU A 372 -6.16 -2.85 -1.09
C LEU A 372 -5.55 -2.95 -2.50
N GLU A 373 -5.56 -4.13 -3.11
CA GLU A 373 -5.04 -4.34 -4.47
C GLU A 373 -5.90 -3.61 -5.52
N ARG A 374 -7.22 -3.65 -5.38
CA ARG A 374 -8.17 -2.97 -6.27
C ARG A 374 -8.09 -1.45 -6.17
N THR A 375 -8.08 -0.90 -4.94
CA THR A 375 -7.95 0.56 -4.70
C THR A 375 -6.61 1.09 -5.18
N SER A 376 -5.51 0.37 -4.92
CA SER A 376 -4.17 0.64 -5.47
C SER A 376 -4.20 0.76 -6.99
N LYS A 377 -4.75 -0.26 -7.66
CA LYS A 377 -4.84 -0.29 -9.12
C LYS A 377 -5.71 0.84 -9.66
N ALA A 378 -6.85 1.14 -9.04
CA ALA A 378 -7.74 2.21 -9.47
C ALA A 378 -7.06 3.60 -9.38
N ALA A 379 -6.38 3.88 -8.27
CA ALA A 379 -5.61 5.11 -8.09
C ALA A 379 -4.51 5.24 -9.15
N LEU A 380 -3.72 4.16 -9.35
CA LEU A 380 -2.64 4.13 -10.33
C LEU A 380 -3.14 4.31 -11.77
N VAL A 381 -4.22 3.62 -12.15
CA VAL A 381 -4.83 3.75 -13.49
C VAL A 381 -5.37 5.16 -13.70
N GLY A 382 -6.02 5.76 -12.71
CA GLY A 382 -6.47 7.16 -12.79
C GLY A 382 -5.29 8.13 -12.98
N SER A 383 -4.20 7.94 -12.23
CA SER A 383 -2.97 8.72 -12.41
C SER A 383 -2.31 8.49 -13.76
N PHE A 384 -2.33 7.27 -14.27
CA PHE A 384 -1.79 6.95 -15.58
C PHE A 384 -2.61 7.61 -16.70
N GLN A 385 -3.93 7.68 -16.56
CA GLN A 385 -4.78 8.41 -17.52
C GLN A 385 -4.50 9.92 -17.50
N ILE A 386 -4.32 10.52 -16.31
CA ILE A 386 -3.88 11.92 -16.19
C ILE A 386 -2.53 12.11 -16.88
N TRP A 387 -1.60 11.18 -16.64
CA TRP A 387 -0.28 11.20 -17.26
C TRP A 387 -0.36 11.15 -18.79
N LEU A 388 -1.10 10.21 -19.36
CA LEU A 388 -1.28 10.11 -20.82
C LEU A 388 -2.01 11.33 -21.40
N GLY A 389 -2.95 11.91 -20.66
CA GLY A 389 -3.68 13.10 -21.07
C GLY A 389 -2.85 14.37 -21.18
N ARG A 390 -1.67 14.42 -20.55
CA ARG A 390 -0.79 15.61 -20.55
C ARG A 390 -0.31 16.01 -21.96
N GLU A 391 -0.26 15.06 -22.88
CA GLU A 391 0.20 15.27 -24.26
C GLU A 391 -0.92 15.80 -25.18
N ARG A 392 -2.20 15.51 -24.88
CA ARG A 392 -3.32 15.96 -25.74
C ARG A 392 -3.55 17.47 -25.71
N ASN A 393 -3.13 18.14 -24.63
CA ASN A 393 -3.15 19.61 -24.55
C ASN A 393 -1.95 20.25 -25.28
N LEU A 394 -0.96 19.48 -25.73
CA LEU A 394 0.11 19.98 -26.60
C LEU A 394 -0.34 20.03 -28.07
N ASP A 395 -1.23 19.12 -28.49
CA ASP A 395 -1.71 19.04 -29.86
C ASP A 395 -2.66 20.19 -30.26
N SER A 396 -3.14 20.98 -29.29
CA SER A 396 -3.91 22.21 -29.54
C SER A 396 -3.03 23.47 -29.70
N GLY A 397 -1.72 23.33 -29.55
CA GLY A 397 -0.75 24.42 -29.70
C GLY A 397 0.59 23.91 -30.22
N GLY A 398 0.64 23.62 -31.53
CA GLY A 398 1.84 23.60 -32.37
C GLY A 398 3.12 22.97 -31.80
N GLU A 399 3.33 21.70 -32.15
CA GLU A 399 4.60 21.04 -32.54
C GLU A 399 4.67 19.62 -31.98
N ARG A 400 4.64 18.63 -32.88
CA ARG A 400 4.86 17.22 -32.58
C ARG A 400 6.28 17.03 -32.07
N ILE A 401 6.44 16.90 -30.76
CA ILE A 401 7.66 16.28 -30.22
C ILE A 401 7.58 14.80 -30.55
N THR A 402 8.43 14.38 -31.48
CA THR A 402 8.62 13.00 -31.91
C THR A 402 8.75 12.05 -30.73
N ARG A 403 7.99 10.96 -30.76
CA ARG A 403 8.09 9.83 -29.82
C ARG A 403 9.54 9.36 -29.76
N VAL A 404 10.21 9.60 -28.63
CA VAL A 404 11.46 8.89 -28.32
C VAL A 404 11.07 7.67 -27.50
N SER A 405 11.23 6.51 -28.14
CA SER A 405 11.06 5.14 -27.64
C SER A 405 11.75 4.87 -26.30
#